data_AF-A0A8B8LNN9-F1
#
_entry.id   AF-A0A8B8LNN9-F1
#
_cell.length_a   1.000
_cell.length_b   1.000
_cell.length_c   1.000
_cell.angle_alpha   90.00
_cell.angle_beta   90.00
_cell.angle_gamma   90.00
#
_symmetry.space_group_name_H-M   'P 1'
#
loop_
_entity.id
_entity.type
_entity.pdbx_description
1 polymer ?
#
loop_
_entity_poly.entity_id
_entity_poly.type
_entity_poly.pdbx_seq_one_letter_code
_entity_poly.pdbx_strand_id
1 'polypeptide(L)'
;MGTTFTFVNRCHYTVWPAILANAGSPKLETTGFELPKDSSTSFPAPSGWSGRFWARTGCNFDGSGSGTCLTGDCGSGHLQCDGAGAAPPVTLAEFTLGTVGQDFYDVSLVDGYNLPMIVEGSGASGMCASTGCTSDLSLQCPTELKGGDGSACMSACEAFGSPEYCCSGEYSSPATCRPSVYSEMFKAACPSSYSYAYDDASSTFTCAASDYTLTFCPSSPSQKSSRETSPMTTTTSQQGGSTVSEQGVGYSIDGYDSGSGEDVLADGSYLAGLAMGDSHRTFPFSVLVYYIVSLLLFLFMI
;
A
#
# COMPACT_ATOMS: atom_id res chain seq x y z
N MET A 1 -20.74 7.01 12.58
CA MET A 1 -20.40 7.74 11.34
C MET A 1 -19.30 6.94 10.65
N GLY A 2 -19.32 6.85 9.32
CA GLY A 2 -18.31 6.10 8.56
C GLY A 2 -17.08 6.96 8.26
N THR A 3 -16.02 6.30 7.82
CA THR A 3 -14.76 6.94 7.38
C THR A 3 -14.83 7.22 5.89
N THR A 4 -14.39 8.39 5.44
CA THR A 4 -14.31 8.70 4.01
C THR A 4 -12.90 8.47 3.49
N PHE A 5 -12.78 7.70 2.40
CA PHE A 5 -11.54 7.56 1.64
C PHE A 5 -11.57 8.49 0.44
N THR A 6 -10.61 9.40 0.35
CA THR A 6 -10.41 10.30 -0.79
C THR A 6 -9.22 9.84 -1.61
N PHE A 7 -9.43 9.57 -2.90
CA PHE A 7 -8.41 9.14 -3.84
C PHE A 7 -7.99 10.34 -4.68
N VAL A 8 -6.70 10.65 -4.74
CA VAL A 8 -6.14 11.79 -5.46
C VAL A 8 -5.11 11.30 -6.46
N ASN A 9 -5.32 11.60 -7.75
CA ASN A 9 -4.33 11.31 -8.77
C ASN A 9 -3.47 12.55 -9.06
N ARG A 10 -2.20 12.51 -8.66
CA ARG A 10 -1.19 13.51 -9.02
C ARG A 10 -0.20 13.01 -10.07
N CYS A 11 -0.41 11.81 -10.60
CA CYS A 11 0.37 11.28 -11.71
C CYS A 11 0.12 12.12 -12.95
N HIS A 12 1.08 12.13 -13.87
CA HIS A 12 0.94 12.85 -15.14
C HIS A 12 0.09 12.10 -16.18
N TYR A 13 -0.56 11.02 -15.77
CA TYR A 13 -1.39 10.10 -16.54
C TYR A 13 -2.61 9.67 -15.73
N THR A 14 -3.63 9.11 -16.40
CA THR A 14 -4.78 8.48 -15.75
C THR A 14 -4.36 7.20 -15.03
N VAL A 15 -4.92 6.98 -13.83
CA VAL A 15 -4.83 5.71 -13.11
C VAL A 15 -6.22 5.14 -12.93
N TRP A 16 -6.32 3.83 -12.70
CA TRP A 16 -7.59 3.17 -12.44
C TRP A 16 -7.55 2.51 -11.06
N PRO A 17 -7.89 3.23 -9.99
CA PRO A 17 -7.90 2.65 -8.66
C PRO A 17 -8.89 1.48 -8.58
N ALA A 18 -8.58 0.56 -7.68
CA ALA A 18 -9.36 -0.63 -7.42
C ALA A 18 -9.43 -0.89 -5.92
N ILE A 19 -10.53 -1.52 -5.52
CA ILE A 19 -10.92 -1.70 -4.13
C ILE A 19 -11.26 -3.17 -3.91
N LEU A 20 -10.63 -3.78 -2.91
CA LEU A 20 -10.95 -5.12 -2.44
C LEU A 20 -11.28 -5.06 -0.95
N ALA A 21 -12.52 -5.34 -0.61
CA ALA A 21 -12.93 -5.56 0.77
C ALA A 21 -12.43 -6.93 1.25
N ASN A 22 -11.95 -7.00 2.49
CA ASN A 22 -11.53 -8.25 3.11
C ASN A 22 -12.75 -9.11 3.48
N ALA A 23 -12.51 -10.39 3.75
CA ALA A 23 -13.56 -11.31 4.20
C ALA A 23 -14.31 -10.74 5.42
N GLY A 24 -15.64 -10.74 5.37
CA GLY A 24 -16.49 -10.17 6.42
C GLY A 24 -16.76 -8.66 6.29
N SER A 25 -16.04 -7.95 5.41
CA SER A 25 -16.34 -6.54 5.10
C SER A 25 -17.22 -6.41 3.86
N PRO A 26 -18.18 -5.45 3.83
CA PRO A 26 -18.99 -5.22 2.65
C PRO A 26 -18.18 -4.59 1.52
N LYS A 27 -18.58 -4.88 0.27
CA LYS A 27 -18.10 -4.11 -0.89
C LYS A 27 -18.51 -2.64 -0.72
N LEU A 28 -17.61 -1.73 -1.09
CA LEU A 28 -17.94 -0.31 -1.20
C LEU A 28 -18.79 -0.07 -2.46
N GLU A 29 -19.18 1.18 -2.70
CA GLU A 29 -20.00 1.58 -3.87
C GLU A 29 -19.38 1.14 -5.20
N THR A 30 -18.05 1.07 -5.27
CA THR A 30 -17.31 0.58 -6.42
C THR A 30 -16.16 -0.34 -5.99
N THR A 31 -15.73 -1.21 -6.91
CA THR A 31 -14.52 -2.04 -6.79
C THR A 31 -13.43 -1.63 -7.78
N GLY A 32 -13.71 -0.67 -8.67
CA GLY A 32 -12.73 -0.10 -9.59
C GLY A 32 -13.29 1.05 -10.40
N PHE A 33 -12.50 2.08 -10.62
CA PHE A 33 -12.94 3.31 -11.29
C PHE A 33 -11.78 3.98 -12.03
N GLU A 34 -12.11 4.84 -13.00
CA GLU A 34 -11.11 5.69 -13.67
C GLU A 34 -10.88 6.96 -12.84
N LEU A 35 -9.61 7.33 -12.65
CA LEU A 35 -9.22 8.56 -11.97
C LEU A 35 -8.26 9.35 -12.86
N PRO A 36 -8.78 10.33 -13.65
CA PRO A 36 -7.96 11.17 -14.52
C PRO A 36 -6.87 11.94 -13.78
N LYS A 37 -5.87 12.40 -14.52
CA LYS A 37 -4.81 13.27 -14.00
C LYS A 37 -5.38 14.48 -13.25
N ASP A 38 -4.75 14.83 -12.13
CA ASP A 38 -5.07 16.00 -11.30
C ASP A 38 -6.54 16.04 -10.84
N SER A 39 -7.16 14.86 -10.68
CA SER A 39 -8.53 14.70 -10.19
C SER A 39 -8.57 13.94 -8.87
N SER A 40 -9.71 14.02 -8.19
CA SER A 40 -9.98 13.30 -6.96
C SER A 40 -11.41 12.79 -6.91
N THR A 41 -11.62 11.68 -6.20
CA THR A 41 -12.96 11.17 -5.90
C THR A 41 -12.96 10.57 -4.49
N SER A 42 -14.14 10.47 -3.86
CA SER A 42 -14.24 9.96 -2.49
C SER A 42 -15.33 8.92 -2.35
N PHE A 43 -15.09 7.92 -1.51
CA PHE A 43 -16.07 6.88 -1.17
C PHE A 43 -16.16 6.70 0.34
N PRO A 44 -17.37 6.61 0.91
CA PRO A 44 -17.55 6.27 2.31
C PRO A 44 -17.33 4.77 2.54
N ALA A 45 -16.72 4.43 3.66
CA ALA A 45 -16.65 3.08 4.19
C ALA A 45 -17.39 2.98 5.53
N PRO A 46 -18.04 1.84 5.82
CA PRO A 46 -18.65 1.64 7.13
C PRO A 46 -17.59 1.51 8.21
N SER A 47 -17.97 1.82 9.45
CA SER A 47 -17.12 1.56 10.62
C SER A 47 -16.86 0.05 10.74
N GLY A 48 -15.64 -0.33 11.15
CA GLY A 48 -15.23 -1.74 11.14
C GLY A 48 -14.80 -2.29 9.79
N TRP A 49 -14.78 -1.48 8.72
CA TRP A 49 -14.39 -1.94 7.39
C TRP A 49 -12.91 -2.29 7.32
N SER A 50 -12.58 -3.40 6.65
CA SER A 50 -11.22 -3.82 6.35
C SER A 50 -11.10 -4.16 4.87
N GLY A 51 -9.97 -3.80 4.27
CA GLY A 51 -9.71 -4.04 2.87
C GLY A 51 -8.44 -3.35 2.40
N ARG A 52 -8.26 -3.37 1.08
CA ARG A 52 -7.08 -2.80 0.42
C ARG A 52 -7.44 -2.05 -0.84
N PHE A 53 -6.60 -1.08 -1.16
CA PHE A 53 -6.68 -0.23 -2.33
C PHE A 53 -5.38 -0.31 -3.11
N TRP A 54 -5.48 -0.18 -4.43
CA TRP A 54 -4.33 -0.01 -5.31
C TRP A 54 -4.73 0.80 -6.53
N ALA A 55 -3.74 1.18 -7.35
CA ALA A 55 -3.97 1.84 -8.62
C ALA A 55 -3.38 1.04 -9.78
N ARG A 56 -4.20 0.83 -10.81
CA ARG A 56 -3.81 0.20 -12.06
C ARG A 56 -3.28 1.24 -13.04
N THR A 57 -2.35 0.83 -13.90
CA THR A 57 -1.75 1.70 -14.92
C THR A 57 -1.77 1.04 -16.30
N GLY A 58 -1.68 1.86 -17.36
CA GLY A 58 -1.66 1.37 -18.74
C GLY A 58 -2.93 0.62 -19.14
N CYS A 59 -4.09 1.01 -18.58
CA CYS A 59 -5.35 0.33 -18.84
C CYS A 59 -5.96 0.74 -20.17
N ASN A 60 -6.64 -0.22 -20.81
CA ASN A 60 -7.45 0.01 -21.99
C ASN A 60 -8.80 -0.68 -21.82
N PHE A 61 -9.81 0.09 -21.40
CA PHE A 61 -11.19 -0.35 -21.27
C PHE A 61 -12.04 0.19 -22.42
N ASP A 62 -12.89 -0.65 -23.00
CA ASP A 62 -13.86 -0.23 -24.01
C ASP A 62 -15.08 0.46 -23.39
N GLY A 63 -16.04 0.88 -24.23
CA GLY A 63 -17.27 1.55 -23.77
C GLY A 63 -18.20 0.68 -22.91
N SER A 64 -17.96 -0.64 -22.83
CA SER A 64 -18.65 -1.56 -21.91
C SER A 64 -17.92 -1.73 -20.58
N GLY A 65 -16.75 -1.10 -20.43
CA GLY A 65 -15.86 -1.26 -19.29
C GLY A 65 -15.04 -2.55 -19.34
N SER A 66 -14.94 -3.22 -20.49
CA SER A 66 -14.17 -4.46 -20.66
C SER A 66 -12.75 -4.15 -21.13
N GLY A 67 -11.74 -4.80 -20.57
CA GLY A 67 -10.35 -4.43 -20.83
C GLY A 67 -9.34 -5.05 -19.87
N THR A 68 -8.10 -4.57 -19.96
CA THR A 68 -6.97 -5.01 -19.12
C THR A 68 -6.05 -3.85 -18.81
N CYS A 69 -5.20 -4.03 -17.81
CA CYS A 69 -4.16 -3.10 -17.38
C CYS A 69 -2.77 -3.73 -17.45
N LEU A 70 -1.74 -2.89 -17.60
CA LEU A 70 -0.35 -3.33 -17.64
C LEU A 70 0.17 -3.73 -16.25
N THR A 71 -0.21 -2.98 -15.21
CA THR A 71 0.21 -3.24 -13.82
C THR A 71 -1.00 -3.25 -12.89
N GLY A 72 -1.01 -4.14 -11.91
CA GLY A 72 -2.08 -4.20 -10.89
C GLY A 72 -3.43 -4.67 -11.43
N ASP A 73 -3.49 -5.21 -12.65
CA ASP A 73 -4.73 -5.74 -13.23
C ASP A 73 -5.37 -6.75 -12.28
N CYS A 74 -6.68 -6.74 -12.16
CA CYS A 74 -7.37 -7.63 -11.24
C CYS A 74 -7.92 -8.90 -11.89
N GLY A 75 -7.65 -9.13 -13.17
CA GLY A 75 -8.03 -10.35 -13.89
C GLY A 75 -9.53 -10.52 -14.10
N SER A 76 -10.36 -9.55 -13.71
CA SER A 76 -11.81 -9.59 -13.93
C SER A 76 -12.20 -9.40 -15.39
N GLY A 77 -11.28 -8.88 -16.21
CA GLY A 77 -11.56 -8.45 -17.59
C GLY A 77 -12.40 -7.18 -17.68
N HIS A 78 -12.67 -6.53 -16.55
CA HIS A 78 -13.54 -5.37 -16.44
C HIS A 78 -12.94 -4.25 -15.57
N LEU A 79 -13.49 -3.04 -15.71
CA LEU A 79 -13.13 -1.91 -14.86
C LEU A 79 -13.38 -2.21 -13.38
N GLN A 80 -14.50 -2.86 -13.06
CA GLN A 80 -14.80 -3.38 -11.73
C GLN A 80 -13.97 -4.64 -11.47
N CYS A 81 -13.37 -4.73 -10.28
CA CYS A 81 -12.61 -5.92 -9.87
C CYS A 81 -13.49 -6.98 -9.21
N ASP A 82 -14.68 -6.62 -8.74
CA ASP A 82 -15.73 -7.55 -8.29
C ASP A 82 -15.35 -8.56 -7.21
N GLY A 83 -14.30 -8.26 -6.44
CA GLY A 83 -13.77 -9.12 -5.38
C GLY A 83 -12.47 -9.85 -5.78
N ALA A 84 -11.99 -9.66 -7.01
CA ALA A 84 -10.67 -10.10 -7.41
C ALA A 84 -9.58 -9.15 -6.87
N GLY A 85 -8.44 -9.73 -6.49
CA GLY A 85 -7.26 -8.99 -6.05
C GLY A 85 -6.38 -8.54 -7.22
N ALA A 86 -5.43 -7.67 -6.93
CA ALA A 86 -4.43 -7.21 -7.89
C ALA A 86 -3.47 -8.34 -8.29
N ALA A 87 -3.06 -8.35 -9.57
CA ALA A 87 -1.90 -9.08 -10.03
C ALA A 87 -0.62 -8.27 -9.73
N PRO A 88 0.35 -8.82 -8.97
CA PRO A 88 1.64 -8.18 -8.72
C PRO A 88 2.47 -7.96 -10.01
N PRO A 89 3.43 -7.01 -10.02
CA PRO A 89 3.78 -6.10 -8.94
C PRO A 89 2.78 -4.95 -8.73
N VAL A 90 2.50 -4.63 -7.47
CA VAL A 90 1.54 -3.57 -7.10
C VAL A 90 1.84 -2.98 -5.73
N THR A 91 1.79 -1.65 -5.64
CA THR A 91 1.79 -0.95 -4.34
C THR A 91 0.39 -0.97 -3.74
N LEU A 92 0.26 -1.48 -2.52
CA LEU A 92 -1.02 -1.61 -1.81
C LEU A 92 -1.12 -0.57 -0.71
N ALA A 93 -2.33 -0.06 -0.47
CA ALA A 93 -2.70 0.60 0.77
C ALA A 93 -3.72 -0.27 1.51
N GLU A 94 -3.42 -0.64 2.74
CA GLU A 94 -4.18 -1.63 3.52
C GLU A 94 -4.80 -0.96 4.74
N PHE A 95 -6.03 -1.36 5.08
CA PHE A 95 -6.80 -0.73 6.15
C PHE A 95 -7.58 -1.77 6.96
N THR A 96 -7.63 -1.53 8.27
CA THR A 96 -8.59 -2.13 9.19
C THR A 96 -9.12 -1.02 10.10
N LEU A 97 -10.35 -0.59 9.83
CA LEU A 97 -10.99 0.48 10.58
C LEU A 97 -11.57 -0.05 11.89
N GLY A 98 -11.41 0.71 12.98
CA GLY A 98 -12.00 0.38 14.26
C GLY A 98 -13.53 0.51 14.25
N THR A 99 -14.22 -0.36 15.00
CA THR A 99 -15.63 -0.11 15.36
C THR A 99 -15.74 0.88 16.53
N VAL A 100 -14.77 0.79 17.44
CA VAL A 100 -14.51 1.70 18.55
C VAL A 100 -12.98 1.73 18.72
N GLY A 101 -12.36 2.91 18.80
CA GLY A 101 -10.92 3.03 19.04
C GLY A 101 -10.11 3.40 17.80
N GLN A 102 -9.02 2.66 17.55
CA GLN A 102 -8.00 2.99 16.56
C GLN A 102 -8.19 2.20 15.27
N ASP A 103 -7.95 2.86 14.15
CA ASP A 103 -7.75 2.25 12.85
C ASP A 103 -6.30 1.79 12.72
N PHE A 104 -6.07 0.80 11.85
CA PHE A 104 -4.76 0.35 11.41
C PHE A 104 -4.66 0.55 9.91
N TYR A 105 -3.55 1.14 9.46
CA TYR A 105 -3.31 1.35 8.04
C TYR A 105 -1.83 1.38 7.71
N ASP A 106 -1.52 1.02 6.47
CA ASP A 106 -0.18 0.99 5.94
C ASP A 106 -0.17 1.11 4.41
N VAL A 107 1.00 1.41 3.86
CA VAL A 107 1.32 1.16 2.45
C VAL A 107 2.34 0.03 2.38
N SER A 108 2.02 -0.98 1.59
CA SER A 108 2.77 -2.22 1.48
C SER A 108 3.37 -2.42 0.09
N LEU A 109 4.64 -2.82 0.09
CA LEU A 109 5.44 -3.20 -1.07
C LEU A 109 5.75 -4.70 -1.07
N VAL A 110 5.07 -5.48 -0.22
CA VAL A 110 5.21 -6.95 -0.13
C VAL A 110 4.88 -7.60 -1.47
N ASP A 111 3.86 -7.08 -2.16
CA ASP A 111 3.44 -7.49 -3.50
C ASP A 111 4.16 -6.67 -4.60
N GLY A 112 5.26 -6.01 -4.27
CA GLY A 112 6.04 -5.20 -5.20
C GLY A 112 5.60 -3.73 -5.27
N TYR A 113 5.99 -3.07 -6.35
CA TYR A 113 5.78 -1.65 -6.58
C TYR A 113 5.39 -1.40 -8.03
N ASN A 114 4.39 -0.56 -8.26
CA ASN A 114 4.06 -0.08 -9.61
C ASN A 114 3.94 1.45 -9.71
N LEU A 115 3.64 2.16 -8.62
CA LEU A 115 3.59 3.62 -8.60
C LEU A 115 3.75 4.18 -7.18
N PRO A 116 4.19 5.44 -7.02
CA PRO A 116 4.34 6.04 -5.70
C PRO A 116 2.96 6.31 -5.08
N MET A 117 2.81 6.04 -3.79
CA MET A 117 1.56 6.21 -3.06
C MET A 117 1.83 6.70 -1.64
N ILE A 118 1.04 7.64 -1.15
CA ILE A 118 0.98 8.03 0.26
C ILE A 118 -0.46 7.89 0.76
N VAL A 119 -0.60 7.50 2.02
CA VAL A 119 -1.82 7.58 2.83
C VAL A 119 -1.63 8.59 3.96
N GLU A 120 -2.56 9.53 4.08
CA GLU A 120 -2.63 10.51 5.16
C GLU A 120 -3.99 10.43 5.85
N GLY A 121 -4.01 10.26 7.17
CA GLY A 121 -5.23 10.30 7.98
C GLY A 121 -5.46 11.70 8.57
N SER A 122 -6.70 12.17 8.52
CA SER A 122 -7.15 13.38 9.23
C SER A 122 -8.09 12.98 10.37
N GLY A 123 -7.66 13.22 11.61
CA GLY A 123 -8.42 12.93 12.83
C GLY A 123 -8.95 14.19 13.52
N ALA A 124 -9.87 14.00 14.47
CA ALA A 124 -10.46 15.08 15.26
C ALA A 124 -9.44 15.79 16.18
N SER A 125 -8.30 15.14 16.50
CA SER A 125 -7.21 15.64 17.33
C SER A 125 -5.98 16.13 16.55
N GLY A 126 -6.00 16.06 15.21
CA GLY A 126 -4.87 16.44 14.36
C GLY A 126 -4.64 15.46 13.20
N MET A 127 -3.53 15.66 12.47
CA MET A 127 -3.12 14.75 11.40
C MET A 127 -2.47 13.49 11.98
N CYS A 128 -2.87 12.33 11.46
CA CYS A 128 -2.23 11.05 11.74
C CYS A 128 -0.86 10.98 11.03
N ALA A 129 0.00 10.04 11.45
CA ALA A 129 1.25 9.79 10.75
C ALA A 129 0.99 9.32 9.30
N SER A 130 1.74 9.86 8.35
CA SER A 130 1.65 9.45 6.94
C SER A 130 2.46 8.17 6.69
N THR A 131 1.91 7.26 5.88
CA THR A 131 2.60 6.06 5.39
C THR A 131 2.67 6.08 3.87
N GLY A 132 3.68 5.46 3.28
CA GLY A 132 3.84 5.48 1.83
C GLY A 132 5.25 5.48 1.31
N CYS A 133 5.30 5.57 -0.01
CA CYS A 133 6.49 5.52 -0.84
C CYS A 133 6.41 6.66 -1.87
N THR A 134 7.28 7.67 -1.73
CA THR A 134 7.37 8.80 -2.68
C THR A 134 8.46 8.61 -3.73
N SER A 135 9.40 7.72 -3.44
CA SER A 135 10.50 7.35 -4.34
C SER A 135 9.95 6.55 -5.52
N ASP A 136 10.43 6.86 -6.73
CA ASP A 136 10.14 6.02 -7.89
C ASP A 136 11.05 4.79 -7.91
N LEU A 137 10.55 3.69 -7.36
CA LEU A 137 11.26 2.42 -7.28
C LEU A 137 11.47 1.77 -8.65
N SER A 138 10.67 2.10 -9.66
CA SER A 138 10.84 1.56 -11.02
C SER A 138 12.21 1.94 -11.62
N LEU A 139 12.72 3.13 -11.29
CA LEU A 139 14.01 3.64 -11.74
C LEU A 139 15.21 2.98 -11.04
N GLN A 140 14.99 2.43 -9.85
CA GLN A 140 16.02 1.80 -9.01
C GLN A 140 15.90 0.27 -9.02
N CYS A 141 14.92 -0.27 -9.77
CA CYS A 141 14.60 -1.68 -9.76
C CYS A 141 15.74 -2.53 -10.37
N PRO A 142 16.26 -3.53 -9.63
CA PRO A 142 17.19 -4.51 -10.17
C PRO A 142 16.64 -5.20 -11.41
N THR A 143 17.52 -5.63 -12.31
CA THR A 143 17.10 -6.16 -13.61
C THR A 143 16.24 -7.43 -13.43
N GLU A 144 16.61 -8.26 -12.46
CA GLU A 144 15.93 -9.49 -12.05
C GLU A 144 14.56 -9.26 -11.39
N LEU A 145 14.23 -8.04 -10.99
CA LEU A 145 12.94 -7.67 -10.39
C LEU A 145 12.06 -6.81 -11.29
N LYS A 146 12.50 -6.47 -12.51
CA LYS A 146 11.70 -5.61 -13.40
C LYS A 146 10.39 -6.29 -13.82
N GLY A 147 9.28 -5.57 -13.66
CA GLY A 147 7.94 -5.98 -14.11
C GLY A 147 7.24 -4.87 -14.89
N GLY A 148 6.07 -5.17 -15.48
CA GLY A 148 5.25 -4.18 -16.20
C GLY A 148 6.01 -3.45 -17.31
N ASP A 149 6.71 -4.18 -18.16
CA ASP A 149 7.60 -3.64 -19.21
C ASP A 149 8.69 -2.68 -18.68
N GLY A 150 9.10 -2.86 -17.42
CA GLY A 150 10.10 -2.05 -16.74
C GLY A 150 9.54 -0.82 -16.01
N SER A 151 8.21 -0.62 -16.03
CA SER A 151 7.53 0.44 -15.28
C SER A 151 7.19 0.07 -13.84
N ALA A 152 7.41 -1.19 -13.45
CA ALA A 152 7.13 -1.71 -12.12
C ALA A 152 8.29 -2.56 -11.59
N CYS A 153 8.28 -2.84 -10.30
CA CYS A 153 9.30 -3.63 -9.61
C CYS A 153 8.65 -4.73 -8.77
N MET A 154 8.93 -5.99 -9.10
CA MET A 154 8.54 -7.16 -8.33
C MET A 154 9.22 -7.15 -6.96
N SER A 155 8.53 -7.66 -5.94
CA SER A 155 9.21 -8.08 -4.72
C SER A 155 10.00 -9.36 -5.00
N ALA A 156 10.89 -9.73 -4.08
CA ALA A 156 11.64 -10.98 -4.21
C ALA A 156 10.72 -12.21 -4.13
N CYS A 157 9.63 -12.15 -3.37
CA CYS A 157 8.67 -13.26 -3.33
C CYS A 157 8.04 -13.47 -4.72
N GLU A 158 7.59 -12.40 -5.37
CA GLU A 158 6.97 -12.49 -6.68
C GLU A 158 7.95 -12.92 -7.78
N ALA A 159 9.20 -12.47 -7.71
CA ALA A 159 10.21 -12.83 -8.71
C ALA A 159 10.74 -14.27 -8.57
N PHE A 160 10.92 -14.76 -7.33
CA PHE A 160 11.63 -16.01 -7.08
C PHE A 160 10.77 -17.13 -6.47
N GLY A 161 9.67 -16.78 -5.79
CA GLY A 161 8.74 -17.72 -5.19
C GLY A 161 9.34 -18.60 -4.09
N SER A 162 10.52 -18.27 -3.57
CA SER A 162 11.18 -19.10 -2.54
C SER A 162 10.56 -18.87 -1.16
N PRO A 163 10.52 -19.90 -0.30
CA PRO A 163 9.95 -19.79 1.04
C PRO A 163 10.56 -18.67 1.89
N GLU A 164 11.86 -18.41 1.72
CA GLU A 164 12.61 -17.34 2.39
C GLU A 164 12.09 -15.95 2.05
N TYR A 165 11.79 -15.70 0.77
CA TYR A 165 11.31 -14.39 0.33
C TYR A 165 9.81 -14.22 0.56
N CYS A 166 9.06 -15.32 0.48
CA CYS A 166 7.61 -15.33 0.66
C CYS A 166 7.17 -15.54 2.11
N CYS A 167 8.12 -15.68 3.04
CA CYS A 167 7.85 -15.96 4.45
C CYS A 167 6.84 -17.10 4.66
N SER A 168 7.09 -18.24 4.02
CA SER A 168 6.21 -19.41 4.05
C SER A 168 6.97 -20.66 4.50
N GLY A 169 6.23 -21.72 4.84
CA GLY A 169 6.83 -22.97 5.32
C GLY A 169 7.69 -22.75 6.57
N GLU A 170 8.96 -23.15 6.53
CA GLU A 170 9.89 -22.96 7.66
C GLU A 170 10.17 -21.48 7.99
N TYR A 171 9.86 -20.57 7.05
CA TYR A 171 10.02 -19.12 7.20
C TYR A 171 8.71 -18.42 7.56
N SER A 172 7.68 -19.13 8.03
CA SER A 172 6.37 -18.54 8.36
C SER A 172 6.31 -17.87 9.73
N SER A 173 7.42 -17.31 10.21
CA SER A 173 7.44 -16.54 11.46
C SER A 173 8.43 -15.38 11.38
N PRO A 174 8.23 -14.29 12.13
CA PRO A 174 9.21 -13.20 12.21
C PRO A 174 10.60 -13.66 12.67
N ALA A 175 10.67 -14.74 13.47
CA ALA A 175 11.94 -15.29 13.95
C ALA A 175 12.74 -16.00 12.85
N THR A 176 12.04 -16.54 11.84
CA THR A 176 12.64 -17.36 10.78
C THR A 176 12.73 -16.63 9.44
N CYS A 177 11.78 -15.78 9.08
CA CYS A 177 11.87 -14.93 7.88
C CYS A 177 12.65 -13.65 8.20
N ARG A 178 13.84 -13.49 7.63
CA ARG A 178 14.66 -12.30 7.82
C ARG A 178 14.57 -11.38 6.60
N PRO A 179 14.83 -10.06 6.79
CA PRO A 179 14.98 -9.15 5.66
C PRO A 179 16.02 -9.69 4.66
N SER A 180 15.71 -9.55 3.37
CA SER A 180 16.62 -9.84 2.28
C SER A 180 17.23 -8.55 1.74
N VAL A 181 18.28 -8.68 0.91
CA VAL A 181 18.85 -7.53 0.19
C VAL A 181 17.82 -6.77 -0.65
N TYR A 182 16.78 -7.46 -1.13
CA TYR A 182 15.71 -6.84 -1.93
C TYR A 182 14.70 -6.09 -1.06
N SER A 183 14.27 -6.66 0.08
CA SER A 183 13.37 -5.96 0.99
C SER A 183 14.07 -4.78 1.66
N GLU A 184 15.35 -4.91 2.02
CA GLU A 184 16.16 -3.80 2.54
C GLU A 184 16.28 -2.65 1.52
N MET A 185 16.37 -2.95 0.23
CA MET A 185 16.34 -1.93 -0.82
C MET A 185 15.02 -1.16 -0.84
N PHE A 186 13.89 -1.88 -0.80
CA PHE A 186 12.56 -1.25 -0.77
C PHE A 186 12.39 -0.40 0.48
N LYS A 187 12.81 -0.91 1.65
CA LYS A 187 12.76 -0.19 2.93
C LYS A 187 13.64 1.05 2.94
N ALA A 188 14.85 0.97 2.37
CA ALA A 188 15.76 2.11 2.27
C ALA A 188 15.18 3.24 1.41
N ALA A 189 14.51 2.90 0.31
CA ALA A 189 13.86 3.87 -0.57
C ALA A 189 12.54 4.42 0.01
N CYS A 190 11.81 3.59 0.75
CA CYS A 190 10.49 3.89 1.30
C CYS A 190 10.38 3.44 2.77
N PRO A 191 10.99 4.19 3.71
CA PRO A 191 11.09 3.79 5.12
C PRO A 191 9.74 3.64 5.84
N SER A 192 8.73 4.37 5.38
CA SER A 192 7.37 4.39 5.93
C SER A 192 6.42 3.38 5.28
N SER A 193 6.96 2.36 4.58
CA SER A 193 6.19 1.29 3.96
C SER A 193 6.68 -0.09 4.40
N TYR A 194 5.78 -1.08 4.37
CA TYR A 194 6.15 -2.49 4.49
C TYR A 194 6.97 -2.92 3.28
N SER A 195 8.12 -3.53 3.51
CA SER A 195 9.01 -4.03 2.45
C SER A 195 8.99 -5.56 2.28
N TYR A 196 8.51 -6.29 3.29
CA TYR A 196 8.29 -7.74 3.27
C TYR A 196 7.27 -8.13 4.37
N ALA A 197 6.81 -9.39 4.39
CA ALA A 197 5.66 -9.83 5.19
C ALA A 197 5.79 -9.65 6.72
N TYR A 198 7.01 -9.64 7.25
CA TYR A 198 7.27 -9.41 8.68
C TYR A 198 8.13 -8.17 8.94
N ASP A 199 8.07 -7.17 8.05
CA ASP A 199 8.65 -5.85 8.32
C ASP A 199 8.05 -5.28 9.60
N ASP A 200 8.83 -4.51 10.35
CA ASP A 200 8.55 -4.22 11.75
C ASP A 200 7.49 -3.12 11.99
N ALA A 201 7.26 -2.82 13.28
CA ALA A 201 6.29 -1.84 13.79
C ALA A 201 6.44 -0.40 13.26
N SER A 202 7.49 -0.08 12.50
CA SER A 202 7.60 1.20 11.79
C SER A 202 6.67 1.32 10.57
N SER A 203 6.02 0.23 10.19
CA SER A 203 5.26 0.12 8.94
C SER A 203 3.74 0.06 9.13
N THR A 204 3.25 -0.21 10.35
CA THR A 204 1.81 -0.10 10.68
C THR A 204 1.56 1.17 11.48
N PHE A 205 0.58 1.94 11.04
CA PHE A 205 0.21 3.18 11.70
C PHE A 205 -1.17 3.02 12.33
N THR A 206 -1.30 3.54 13.54
CA THR A 206 -2.59 3.62 14.21
C THR A 206 -3.08 5.05 14.27
N CYS A 207 -4.38 5.24 14.06
CA CYS A 207 -4.99 6.55 14.25
C CYS A 207 -6.46 6.46 14.65
N ALA A 208 -6.90 7.42 15.46
CA ALA A 208 -8.31 7.76 15.59
C ALA A 208 -8.69 8.77 14.48
N ALA A 209 -8.55 8.36 13.23
CA ALA A 209 -8.85 9.22 12.09
C ALA A 209 -10.36 9.32 11.88
N SER A 210 -10.79 10.40 11.26
CA SER A 210 -12.16 10.51 10.73
C SER A 210 -12.18 10.14 9.25
N ASP A 211 -11.18 10.59 8.49
CA ASP A 211 -11.09 10.38 7.04
C ASP A 211 -9.63 10.12 6.62
N TYR A 212 -9.44 9.52 5.44
CA TYR A 212 -8.14 9.25 4.85
C TYR A 212 -8.04 9.77 3.43
N THR A 213 -6.86 10.23 3.05
CA THR A 213 -6.51 10.61 1.68
C THR A 213 -5.42 9.70 1.15
N LEU A 214 -5.69 9.01 0.05
CA LEU A 214 -4.74 8.24 -0.73
C LEU A 214 -4.29 9.08 -1.93
N THR A 215 -3.01 9.43 -1.98
CA THR A 215 -2.45 10.20 -3.09
C THR A 215 -1.51 9.32 -3.93
N PHE A 216 -1.83 9.19 -5.22
CA PHE A 216 -0.98 8.56 -6.22
C PHE A 216 -0.02 9.58 -6.83
N CYS A 217 1.26 9.22 -6.98
CA CYS A 217 2.35 10.09 -7.40
C CYS A 217 2.45 11.42 -6.61
N PRO A 218 2.48 11.37 -5.26
CA PRO A 218 2.58 12.58 -4.43
C PRO A 218 3.81 13.42 -4.82
N SER A 219 3.65 14.74 -4.78
CA SER A 219 4.77 15.66 -5.05
C SER A 219 5.79 15.56 -3.92
N SER A 220 7.07 15.39 -4.23
CA SER A 220 8.12 15.51 -3.21
C SER A 220 8.09 16.92 -2.59
N PRO A 221 8.34 17.08 -1.27
CA PRO A 221 8.34 18.39 -0.59
C PRO A 221 9.19 19.45 -1.32
N SER A 222 10.28 19.04 -1.98
CA SER A 222 11.19 19.88 -2.74
C SER A 222 10.58 20.60 -3.95
N GLN A 223 9.48 20.09 -4.52
CA GLN A 223 8.80 20.69 -5.68
C GLN A 223 7.83 21.81 -5.31
N LYS A 224 7.40 21.88 -4.03
CA LYS A 224 6.47 22.91 -3.55
C LYS A 224 7.17 24.26 -3.35
N SER A 225 8.43 24.23 -2.91
CA SER A 225 9.24 25.44 -2.66
C SER A 225 9.56 26.24 -3.94
N SER A 226 9.67 25.58 -5.09
CA SER A 226 10.01 26.24 -6.37
C SER A 226 8.82 26.85 -7.12
N ARG A 227 7.58 26.65 -6.68
CA ARG A 227 6.38 27.20 -7.35
C ARG A 227 5.78 28.43 -6.65
N GLU A 228 6.22 28.76 -5.43
CA GLU A 228 5.81 29.97 -4.71
C GLU A 228 6.97 30.97 -4.56
N THR A 229 7.54 31.45 -5.66
CA THR A 229 8.31 32.70 -5.60
C THR A 229 8.20 33.47 -6.92
N SER A 230 7.14 34.24 -7.06
CA SER A 230 7.14 35.45 -7.90
C SER A 230 7.04 36.65 -6.95
N PRO A 231 8.07 37.50 -6.83
CA PRO A 231 8.00 38.67 -5.95
C PRO A 231 7.22 39.78 -6.64
N MET A 232 6.06 40.15 -6.06
CA MET A 232 5.43 41.43 -6.30
C MET A 232 6.06 42.46 -5.37
N THR A 233 6.73 43.44 -5.96
CA THR A 233 7.32 44.60 -5.30
C THR A 233 6.27 45.38 -4.52
N THR A 234 6.43 45.57 -3.20
CA THR A 234 6.05 46.83 -2.53
C THR A 234 6.86 47.05 -1.25
N THR A 235 7.56 48.18 -1.25
CA THR A 235 8.29 48.85 -0.17
C THR A 235 7.40 49.14 1.04
N THR A 236 7.88 48.95 2.28
CA THR A 236 7.91 49.95 3.38
C THR A 236 8.71 49.40 4.58
N SER A 237 9.33 50.35 5.27
CA SER A 237 10.45 50.35 6.19
C SER A 237 10.18 50.03 7.67
N GLN A 238 11.30 49.84 8.40
CA GLN A 238 11.56 49.95 9.86
C GLN A 238 11.22 48.71 10.70
N GLN A 239 11.91 48.35 11.79
CA GLN A 239 13.21 48.61 12.43
C GLN A 239 13.17 47.80 13.74
N GLY A 240 14.28 47.22 14.19
CA GLY A 240 14.49 46.84 15.60
C GLY A 240 14.58 45.34 15.89
N GLY A 241 15.77 44.88 16.26
CA GLY A 241 16.04 43.51 16.69
C GLY A 241 15.88 43.29 18.20
N SER A 242 15.91 42.02 18.61
CA SER A 242 16.70 41.52 19.74
C SER A 242 16.57 40.00 19.85
N THR A 243 17.73 39.37 19.99
CA THR A 243 18.02 38.01 20.43
C THR A 243 17.61 37.78 21.89
N VAL A 244 16.99 36.63 22.22
CA VAL A 244 17.22 35.88 23.48
C VAL A 244 16.97 34.38 23.23
N SER A 245 17.76 33.59 23.96
CA SER A 245 18.13 32.18 23.97
C SER A 245 17.09 31.12 24.37
N GLU A 246 17.43 29.88 23.98
CA GLU A 246 17.11 28.58 24.58
C GLU A 246 16.76 28.56 26.08
N GLN A 247 15.82 27.69 26.44
CA GLN A 247 15.98 26.72 27.53
C GLN A 247 14.89 25.64 27.48
N GLY A 248 15.33 24.38 27.49
CA GLY A 248 14.48 23.20 27.56
C GLY A 248 13.96 22.92 28.97
N VAL A 249 12.85 22.19 29.05
CA VAL A 249 12.37 21.58 30.28
C VAL A 249 11.86 20.18 29.95
N GLY A 250 12.52 19.18 30.55
CA GLY A 250 12.09 17.79 30.54
C GLY A 250 11.05 17.53 31.64
N TYR A 251 10.16 16.59 31.36
CA TYR A 251 9.26 16.02 32.36
C TYR A 251 9.24 14.50 32.22
N SER A 252 9.70 13.83 33.27
CA SER A 252 9.50 12.40 33.52
C SER A 252 8.16 12.21 34.24
N ILE A 253 7.38 11.21 33.85
CA ILE A 253 6.32 10.62 34.69
C ILE A 253 6.37 9.10 34.54
N ASP A 254 6.74 8.43 35.62
CA ASP A 254 6.45 7.03 35.89
C ASP A 254 5.04 6.89 36.46
N GLY A 255 4.34 5.79 36.15
CA GLY A 255 3.13 5.40 36.87
C GLY A 255 2.27 4.36 36.14
N TYR A 256 2.49 3.08 36.46
CA TYR A 256 1.65 1.93 36.13
C TYR A 256 0.21 2.08 36.68
N ASP A 257 -0.79 1.63 35.91
CA ASP A 257 -1.90 0.84 36.47
C ASP A 257 -2.48 -0.13 35.43
N SER A 258 -2.93 -1.26 35.93
CA SER A 258 -3.21 -2.51 35.23
C SER A 258 -4.72 -2.67 35.06
N GLY A 259 -5.19 -2.97 33.84
CA GLY A 259 -6.61 -3.18 33.57
C GLY A 259 -6.82 -4.14 32.40
N SER A 260 -7.09 -5.39 32.76
CA SER A 260 -7.34 -6.59 31.97
C SER A 260 -8.22 -6.45 30.70
N GLY A 261 -7.71 -7.03 29.61
CA GLY A 261 -8.44 -7.42 28.40
C GLY A 261 -7.52 -8.29 27.52
N GLU A 262 -7.52 -9.60 27.77
CA GLU A 262 -6.87 -10.65 26.96
C GLU A 262 -7.48 -10.60 25.53
N ASP A 263 -6.75 -10.66 24.41
CA ASP A 263 -5.70 -11.59 24.00
C ASP A 263 -4.46 -10.87 23.40
N VAL A 264 -3.32 -10.98 24.07
CA VAL A 264 -2.00 -10.66 23.51
C VAL A 264 -1.11 -11.88 23.72
N LEU A 265 -0.61 -12.48 22.63
CA LEU A 265 0.46 -13.48 22.74
C LEU A 265 1.77 -12.75 23.14
N ALA A 266 2.51 -13.37 24.05
CA ALA A 266 3.61 -12.78 24.81
C ALA A 266 4.87 -12.37 23.99
N ASP A 267 4.83 -12.49 22.66
CA ASP A 267 5.92 -12.13 21.76
C ASP A 267 5.63 -10.91 20.87
N GLY A 268 4.51 -10.21 21.11
CA GLY A 268 4.19 -8.95 20.42
C GLY A 268 3.92 -9.10 18.92
N SER A 269 3.75 -10.33 18.42
CA SER A 269 3.51 -10.62 17.02
C SER A 269 2.00 -10.81 16.80
N TYR A 270 1.27 -9.76 16.42
CA TYR A 270 -0.15 -9.86 16.07
C TYR A 270 -0.35 -9.58 14.57
N LEU A 271 -0.99 -10.55 13.88
CA LEU A 271 -1.75 -10.43 12.61
C LEU A 271 -1.06 -10.10 11.27
N ALA A 272 0.23 -10.34 11.08
CA ALA A 272 0.76 -10.46 9.70
C ALA A 272 -0.01 -11.54 8.88
N GLY A 273 -0.60 -12.55 9.54
CA GLY A 273 -1.40 -13.60 8.91
C GLY A 273 -2.84 -13.26 8.53
N LEU A 274 -3.37 -12.06 8.87
CA LEU A 274 -4.71 -11.63 8.41
C LEU A 274 -4.65 -10.56 7.31
N ALA A 275 -3.52 -9.86 7.14
CA ALA A 275 -3.27 -8.98 5.99
C ALA A 275 -2.90 -9.77 4.73
N MET A 276 -2.19 -10.88 4.90
CA MET A 276 -1.88 -11.83 3.82
C MET A 276 -3.11 -12.72 3.56
N GLY A 277 -4.14 -12.16 2.92
CA GLY A 277 -5.23 -12.97 2.39
C GLY A 277 -4.65 -14.02 1.43
N ASP A 278 -4.84 -15.30 1.75
CA ASP A 278 -4.50 -16.43 0.87
C ASP A 278 -5.12 -16.18 -0.52
N SER A 279 -4.31 -15.67 -1.44
CA SER A 279 -4.66 -15.66 -2.85
C SER A 279 -4.52 -17.10 -3.32
N HIS A 280 -5.64 -17.83 -3.33
CA HIS A 280 -5.69 -19.13 -3.99
C HIS A 280 -5.22 -18.94 -5.44
N ARG A 281 -3.98 -19.36 -5.71
CA ARG A 281 -3.38 -19.40 -7.04
C ARG A 281 -4.32 -20.19 -7.97
N THR A 282 -5.09 -19.49 -8.80
CA THR A 282 -5.75 -20.10 -9.94
C THR A 282 -4.70 -20.32 -11.03
N PHE A 283 -4.17 -21.53 -11.09
CA PHE A 283 -3.36 -21.94 -12.23
C PHE A 283 -4.20 -21.80 -13.51
N PRO A 284 -3.67 -21.18 -14.57
CA PRO A 284 -4.39 -21.09 -15.83
C PRO A 284 -4.68 -22.51 -16.33
N PHE A 285 -5.94 -22.78 -16.70
CA PHE A 285 -6.46 -24.09 -17.12
C PHE A 285 -5.58 -24.77 -18.20
N SER A 286 -4.83 -23.98 -18.97
CA SER A 286 -3.86 -24.43 -19.98
C SER A 286 -2.69 -25.23 -19.41
N VAL A 287 -2.17 -24.89 -18.22
CA VAL A 287 -1.01 -25.56 -17.61
C VAL A 287 -1.39 -26.94 -17.08
N LEU A 288 -2.57 -27.07 -16.48
CA LEU A 288 -3.08 -28.36 -15.99
C LEU A 288 -3.31 -29.34 -17.14
N VAL A 289 -3.84 -28.86 -18.27
CA VAL A 289 -4.02 -29.68 -19.49
C VAL A 289 -2.67 -30.11 -20.05
N TYR A 290 -1.67 -29.24 -20.08
CA TYR A 290 -0.34 -29.58 -20.59
C TYR A 290 0.37 -30.65 -19.76
N TYR A 291 0.25 -30.57 -18.43
CA TYR A 291 0.77 -31.59 -17.51
C TYR A 291 0.05 -32.93 -17.64
N ILE A 292 -1.28 -32.93 -17.75
CA ILE A 292 -2.06 -34.16 -17.94
C ILE A 292 -1.73 -34.81 -19.29
N VAL A 293 -1.62 -34.03 -20.37
CA VAL A 293 -1.26 -34.54 -21.69
C VAL A 293 0.17 -35.09 -21.69
N SER A 294 1.12 -34.41 -21.04
CA SER A 294 2.51 -34.88 -20.95
C SER A 294 2.66 -36.14 -20.11
N LEU A 295 1.92 -36.25 -19.00
CA LEU A 295 1.92 -37.43 -18.13
C LEU A 295 1.30 -38.66 -18.84
N LEU A 296 0.20 -38.44 -19.58
CA LEU A 296 -0.44 -39.49 -20.38
C LEU A 296 0.48 -39.95 -21.52
N LEU A 297 1.17 -39.04 -22.21
CA LEU A 297 2.13 -39.40 -23.25
C LEU A 297 3.31 -40.22 -22.70
N PHE A 298 3.78 -39.91 -21.48
CA PHE A 298 4.83 -40.68 -20.82
C PHE A 298 4.39 -42.10 -20.42
N LEU A 299 3.13 -42.27 -19.99
CA LEU A 299 2.56 -43.57 -19.63
C LEU A 299 2.30 -44.49 -20.84
N PHE A 300 2.22 -43.94 -22.05
CA PHE A 300 2.07 -44.70 -23.29
C PHE A 300 3.41 -45.02 -24.00
N MET A 301 4.55 -44.56 -23.47
CA MET A 301 5.89 -44.83 -24.02
C MET A 301 6.75 -45.77 -23.15
N ILE A 302 6.16 -46.42 -22.14
CA ILE A 302 6.74 -47.54 -21.37
C ILE A 302 5.89 -48.78 -21.64
#